data_AF-A0A1L9SG52-F1
#
_entry.id   AF-A0A1L9SG52-F1
#
_cell.length_a   1.000
_cell.length_b   1.000
_cell.length_c   1.000
_cell.angle_alpha   90.00
_cell.angle_beta   90.00
_cell.angle_gamma   90.00
#
_symmetry.space_group_name_H-M   'P 1'
#
loop_
_entity.id
_entity.type
_entity.pdbx_description
1 polymer ?
#
loop_
_entity_poly.entity_id
_entity_poly.type
_entity_poly.pdbx_seq_one_letter_code
_entity_poly.pdbx_strand_id
1 'polypeptide(L)'
;MGAGAFLEPLVVVVLLFGGTWINRASPSSSSPSSPSSSSPRRPSWTRRRSAEISRGSSPDLFESGLSSPTVKDRLLGSSLSSRFDAENRWHQRQISLGLVSWTVTCPNTAVFQNRLLSRLLRRLPFLVECWYWALVYWTYQLGRAFTAVTLQEGTVDVARRHALQLVRIEQRLGVFWEVSIQRFFLGHPQLMAVINWIYSFIHIPGTIAFLVWLYYYTTTRNRLGESQLGKPSGVVRGSPGGPLLYQARRRTMAVCNLLAFVVFTLWPCMPPRLLSDESVEGPTGDLARSYGFVDTVHGVNGAGSVWTENRFCNQYAAMPSLHFGYSLMIGMTIMTIPLPAQHHRAITRSRLARTLGLRIPSWRRLACWLIGFAYPFTILVAIVATANHFILDAVAGAIVCGLGWRYNAILLNLLPLEDYFLWLVRIHKPEPAAMNIMLEDEDDWSDDDARRYAILPS
;
A
#
# COMPACT_ATOMS: atom_id res chain seq x y z
N MET A 1 -14.44 25.67 -19.70
CA MET A 1 -13.43 24.74 -19.15
C MET A 1 -12.77 25.42 -17.96
N GLY A 2 -13.09 24.98 -16.75
CA GLY A 2 -12.53 25.57 -15.53
C GLY A 2 -11.06 25.24 -15.33
N ALA A 3 -10.33 26.05 -14.57
CA ALA A 3 -8.91 25.86 -14.27
C ALA A 3 -8.57 24.46 -13.69
N GLY A 4 -9.54 23.79 -13.05
CA GLY A 4 -9.41 22.41 -12.56
C GLY A 4 -9.04 21.38 -13.62
N ALA A 5 -9.40 21.64 -14.90
CA ALA A 5 -9.16 20.71 -16.02
C ALA A 5 -7.67 20.40 -16.28
N PHE A 6 -6.80 21.36 -15.95
CA PHE A 6 -5.35 21.25 -16.15
C PHE A 6 -4.60 21.15 -14.84
N LEU A 7 -5.15 21.73 -13.76
CA LEU A 7 -4.49 21.75 -12.46
C LEU A 7 -4.36 20.36 -11.84
N GLU A 8 -5.36 19.51 -12.00
CA GLU A 8 -5.39 18.18 -11.36
C GLU A 8 -4.37 17.19 -11.93
N PRO A 9 -4.30 16.95 -13.26
CA PRO A 9 -3.24 16.12 -13.83
C PRO A 9 -1.85 16.68 -13.52
N LEU A 10 -1.69 18.00 -13.54
CA LEU A 10 -0.42 18.65 -13.21
C LEU A 10 -0.01 18.36 -11.75
N VAL A 11 -0.92 18.49 -10.79
CA VAL A 11 -0.65 18.20 -9.38
C VAL A 11 -0.26 16.73 -9.18
N VAL A 12 -0.94 15.80 -9.84
CA VAL A 12 -0.59 14.38 -9.80
C VAL A 12 0.81 14.15 -10.36
N VAL A 13 1.13 14.71 -11.52
CA VAL A 13 2.47 14.60 -12.13
C VAL A 13 3.54 15.20 -11.22
N VAL A 14 3.29 16.35 -10.62
CA VAL A 14 4.19 17.00 -9.66
C VAL A 14 4.38 16.15 -8.41
N LEU A 15 3.32 15.53 -7.88
CA LEU A 15 3.40 14.64 -6.71
C LEU A 15 4.17 13.36 -7.02
N LEU A 16 3.94 12.75 -8.18
CA LEU A 16 4.66 11.54 -8.60
C LEU A 16 6.14 11.85 -8.88
N PHE A 17 6.43 12.91 -9.63
CA PHE A 17 7.80 13.31 -9.92
C PHE A 17 8.53 13.74 -8.64
N GLY A 18 7.90 14.61 -7.85
CA GLY A 18 8.40 15.03 -6.53
C GLY A 18 8.62 13.83 -5.60
N GLY A 19 7.69 12.87 -5.59
CA GLY A 19 7.81 11.63 -4.83
C GLY A 19 8.98 10.76 -5.27
N THR A 20 9.22 10.61 -6.58
CA THR A 20 10.41 9.89 -7.08
C THR A 20 11.70 10.61 -6.72
N TRP A 21 11.71 11.94 -6.77
CA TRP A 21 12.87 12.76 -6.42
C TRP A 21 13.21 12.72 -4.94
N ILE A 22 12.20 12.86 -4.06
CA ILE A 22 12.37 12.81 -2.61
C ILE A 22 12.82 11.41 -2.16
N ASN A 23 12.34 10.36 -2.82
CA ASN A 23 12.62 8.95 -2.49
C ASN A 23 13.77 8.34 -3.30
N ARG A 24 14.61 9.16 -3.94
CA ARG A 24 15.78 8.68 -4.68
C ARG A 24 16.86 8.13 -3.74
N ALA A 25 17.58 7.12 -4.21
CA ALA A 25 18.77 6.61 -3.52
C ALA A 25 19.95 7.59 -3.72
N SER A 26 20.71 7.85 -2.65
CA SER A 26 21.94 8.65 -2.73
C SER A 26 23.10 7.83 -3.31
N PRO A 27 24.06 8.47 -4.01
CA PRO A 27 25.20 7.75 -4.60
C PRO A 27 26.03 6.96 -3.57
N SER A 28 26.10 7.44 -2.33
CA SER A 28 26.84 6.79 -1.23
C SER A 28 26.24 5.47 -0.77
N SER A 29 24.96 5.19 -1.07
CA SER A 29 24.30 3.92 -0.72
C SER A 29 24.30 2.91 -1.89
N SER A 30 25.03 3.19 -2.97
CA SER A 30 24.97 2.42 -4.22
C SER A 30 26.20 1.55 -4.49
N SER A 31 27.18 1.52 -3.58
CA SER A 31 28.27 0.56 -3.66
C SER A 31 27.72 -0.85 -3.44
N PRO A 32 27.95 -1.80 -4.37
CA PRO A 32 27.67 -3.19 -4.09
C PRO A 32 28.57 -3.58 -2.92
N SER A 33 27.98 -4.05 -1.82
CA SER A 33 28.72 -4.74 -0.77
C SER A 33 29.52 -5.85 -1.45
N SER A 34 30.84 -5.72 -1.42
CA SER A 34 31.76 -6.82 -1.72
C SER A 34 31.29 -8.07 -0.98
N PRO A 35 31.37 -9.27 -1.57
CA PRO A 35 30.96 -10.48 -0.87
C PRO A 35 31.80 -10.57 0.39
N SER A 36 31.15 -10.45 1.55
CA SER A 36 31.77 -10.81 2.82
C SER A 36 32.20 -12.26 2.70
N SER A 37 33.50 -12.50 2.83
CA SER A 37 34.09 -13.83 2.96
C SER A 37 33.65 -14.44 4.30
N SER A 38 32.38 -14.80 4.43
CA SER A 38 31.92 -15.71 5.47
C SER A 38 32.12 -17.13 4.94
N SER A 39 33.24 -17.72 5.34
CA SER A 39 33.52 -19.14 5.14
C SER A 39 32.32 -19.96 5.65
N PRO A 40 31.80 -20.93 4.88
CA PRO A 40 30.70 -21.77 5.35
C PRO A 40 31.22 -22.68 6.46
N ARG A 41 30.80 -22.42 7.71
CA ARG A 41 30.97 -23.37 8.80
C ARG A 41 30.18 -24.63 8.47
N ARG A 42 30.90 -25.72 8.21
CA ARG A 42 30.36 -27.07 8.06
C ARG A 42 29.61 -27.50 9.33
N PRO A 43 28.52 -28.28 9.23
CA PRO A 43 27.84 -28.83 10.39
C PRO A 43 28.59 -30.08 10.89
N SER A 44 29.29 -29.98 12.02
CA SER A 44 29.88 -31.15 12.67
C SER A 44 28.89 -31.75 13.67
N TRP A 45 28.37 -32.92 13.33
CA TRP A 45 27.63 -33.81 14.21
C TRP A 45 28.43 -34.16 15.48
N THR A 46 27.76 -34.02 16.62
CA THR A 46 27.89 -34.75 17.90
C THR A 46 29.21 -35.47 18.21
N ARG A 47 29.94 -35.01 19.25
CA ARG A 47 30.55 -35.94 20.22
C ARG A 47 30.77 -35.32 21.60
N ARG A 48 30.47 -36.15 22.60
CA ARG A 48 30.51 -35.96 24.05
C ARG A 48 31.72 -35.18 24.57
N ARG A 49 31.39 -34.34 25.57
CA ARG A 49 32.26 -33.75 26.58
C ARG A 49 32.90 -34.85 27.43
N SER A 50 34.22 -34.93 27.47
CA SER A 50 34.99 -35.60 28.53
C SER A 50 36.40 -35.02 28.60
N ALA A 51 36.62 -34.30 29.69
CA ALA A 51 37.82 -34.00 30.49
C ALA A 51 39.27 -34.11 29.95
N GLU A 52 40.10 -33.27 30.59
CA GLU A 52 41.56 -33.34 30.80
C GLU A 52 42.49 -32.91 29.65
N ILE A 53 43.70 -32.37 29.84
CA ILE A 53 44.49 -31.70 30.89
C ILE A 53 45.67 -31.07 30.10
N SER A 54 46.23 -29.98 30.61
CA SER A 54 47.38 -29.20 30.14
C SER A 54 48.66 -29.96 29.72
N ARG A 55 49.42 -29.36 28.77
CA ARG A 55 50.91 -29.28 28.57
C ARG A 55 51.14 -29.01 27.06
N GLY A 56 52.02 -28.14 26.55
CA GLY A 56 53.19 -27.44 27.06
C GLY A 56 54.36 -27.70 26.07
N SER A 57 54.81 -26.66 25.35
CA SER A 57 56.14 -26.50 24.69
C SER A 57 56.47 -27.49 23.53
N SER A 58 57.22 -27.24 22.46
CA SER A 58 58.07 -26.16 21.90
C SER A 58 58.47 -26.62 20.45
N PRO A 59 59.38 -25.97 19.68
CA PRO A 59 59.23 -25.74 18.23
C PRO A 59 60.23 -26.50 17.32
N ASP A 60 60.27 -26.06 16.05
CA ASP A 60 61.30 -26.23 15.01
C ASP A 60 61.04 -27.32 13.94
N LEU A 61 60.93 -26.91 12.68
CA LEU A 61 61.94 -27.24 11.67
C LEU A 61 61.80 -26.43 10.35
N PHE A 62 62.95 -26.31 9.69
CA PHE A 62 63.37 -25.41 8.63
C PHE A 62 62.88 -25.72 7.19
N GLU A 63 62.98 -24.67 6.35
CA GLU A 63 63.28 -24.61 4.91
C GLU A 63 62.45 -25.39 3.88
N SER A 64 61.88 -24.64 2.91
CA SER A 64 62.45 -24.56 1.55
C SER A 64 61.60 -23.72 0.58
N GLY A 65 62.28 -22.93 -0.27
CA GLY A 65 61.98 -22.92 -1.71
C GLY A 65 60.93 -21.96 -2.28
N LEU A 66 61.37 -20.73 -2.54
CA LEU A 66 61.07 -19.87 -3.72
C LEU A 66 60.15 -20.46 -4.82
N SER A 67 59.09 -19.73 -5.20
CA SER A 67 58.89 -19.22 -6.57
C SER A 67 57.59 -18.41 -6.72
N SER A 68 57.75 -17.10 -6.96
CA SER A 68 56.78 -16.27 -7.67
C SER A 68 57.16 -16.24 -9.15
N PRO A 69 56.21 -16.46 -10.07
CA PRO A 69 56.25 -15.80 -11.36
C PRO A 69 54.96 -14.99 -11.61
N THR A 70 55.16 -13.68 -11.65
CA THR A 70 54.70 -12.73 -12.67
C THR A 70 53.39 -12.98 -13.44
N VAL A 71 52.50 -11.98 -13.28
CA VAL A 71 51.73 -11.27 -14.31
C VAL A 71 52.01 -11.69 -15.76
N LYS A 72 51.20 -12.61 -16.29
CA LYS A 72 50.58 -12.63 -17.62
C LYS A 72 50.01 -14.02 -17.85
N ASP A 73 48.72 -14.16 -17.54
CA ASP A 73 47.76 -14.97 -18.31
C ASP A 73 46.35 -14.76 -17.74
N ARG A 74 45.88 -13.51 -17.89
CA ARG A 74 44.46 -13.14 -17.77
C ARG A 74 43.73 -13.57 -19.05
N LEU A 75 43.52 -14.85 -19.34
CA LEU A 75 42.64 -15.23 -20.46
C LEU A 75 41.88 -16.57 -20.28
N LEU A 76 41.58 -16.99 -19.05
CA LEU A 76 40.63 -18.09 -18.81
C LEU A 76 39.70 -17.78 -17.61
N GLY A 77 38.86 -16.75 -17.77
CA GLY A 77 37.86 -16.34 -16.78
C GLY A 77 36.40 -16.66 -17.15
N SER A 78 36.16 -17.50 -18.16
CA SER A 78 34.80 -17.76 -18.67
C SER A 78 34.12 -19.01 -18.11
N SER A 79 34.85 -19.92 -17.44
CA SER A 79 34.27 -21.19 -16.97
C SER A 79 33.89 -21.23 -15.49
N LEU A 80 34.36 -20.28 -14.66
CA LEU A 80 34.02 -20.23 -13.23
C LEU A 80 32.79 -19.36 -12.93
N SER A 81 32.49 -18.36 -13.77
CA SER A 81 31.26 -17.57 -13.66
C SER A 81 30.02 -18.41 -13.98
N SER A 82 30.12 -19.38 -14.92
CA SER A 82 28.95 -20.15 -15.37
C SER A 82 28.41 -21.15 -14.34
N ARG A 83 29.24 -21.64 -13.41
CA ARG A 83 28.81 -22.55 -12.33
C ARG A 83 28.20 -21.81 -11.13
N PHE A 84 28.78 -20.68 -10.72
CA PHE A 84 28.17 -19.83 -9.67
C PHE A 84 26.89 -19.09 -10.15
N ASP A 85 26.76 -18.82 -11.46
CA ASP A 85 25.55 -18.22 -12.06
C ASP A 85 24.42 -19.24 -12.30
N ALA A 86 24.68 -20.55 -12.16
CA ALA A 86 23.66 -21.60 -12.34
C ALA A 86 22.82 -21.80 -11.07
N GLU A 87 23.44 -21.82 -9.90
CA GLU A 87 22.75 -21.96 -8.60
C GLU A 87 21.88 -20.74 -8.25
N ASN A 88 22.25 -19.56 -8.76
CA ASN A 88 21.54 -18.30 -8.46
C ASN A 88 20.44 -17.94 -9.47
N ARG A 89 20.15 -18.81 -10.46
CA ARG A 89 19.22 -18.49 -11.56
C ARG A 89 17.75 -18.75 -11.23
N TRP A 90 17.51 -19.59 -10.24
CA TRP A 90 16.17 -19.97 -9.78
C TRP A 90 16.13 -19.83 -8.27
N HIS A 91 14.99 -19.40 -7.75
CA HIS A 91 14.74 -19.36 -6.30
C HIS A 91 13.36 -19.95 -6.01
N GLN A 92 13.11 -20.29 -4.76
CA GLN A 92 11.84 -20.87 -4.34
C GLN A 92 10.96 -19.78 -3.71
N ARG A 93 9.67 -19.78 -4.08
CA ARG A 93 8.65 -18.96 -3.43
C ARG A 93 7.54 -19.84 -2.90
N GLN A 94 7.05 -19.51 -1.71
CA GLN A 94 5.89 -20.16 -1.14
C GLN A 94 4.61 -19.44 -1.58
N ILE A 95 3.66 -20.20 -2.11
CA ILE A 95 2.29 -19.77 -2.42
C ILE A 95 1.39 -20.34 -1.32
N SER A 96 0.54 -19.51 -0.74
CA SER A 96 -0.40 -19.91 0.30
C SER A 96 -1.84 -19.62 -0.11
N LEU A 97 -2.68 -20.65 -0.14
CA LEU A 97 -4.12 -20.53 -0.34
C LEU A 97 -4.82 -21.11 0.90
N GLY A 98 -5.12 -20.22 1.84
CA GLY A 98 -5.76 -20.61 3.11
C GLY A 98 -4.84 -21.51 3.94
N LEU A 99 -5.29 -22.74 4.19
CA LEU A 99 -4.56 -23.72 5.01
C LEU A 99 -3.50 -24.50 4.23
N VAL A 100 -3.44 -24.35 2.91
CA VAL A 100 -2.50 -25.10 2.07
C VAL A 100 -1.42 -24.18 1.53
N SER A 101 -0.17 -24.62 1.63
CA SER A 101 0.97 -23.94 1.02
C SER A 101 1.73 -24.86 0.09
N TRP A 102 2.16 -24.33 -1.05
CA TRP A 102 3.01 -25.01 -2.00
C TRP A 102 4.24 -24.17 -2.31
N THR A 103 5.36 -24.84 -2.56
CA THR A 103 6.59 -24.17 -2.98
C THR A 103 6.70 -24.25 -4.49
N VAL A 104 6.87 -23.09 -5.13
CA VAL A 104 7.04 -22.97 -6.59
C VAL A 104 8.43 -22.44 -6.87
N THR A 105 9.12 -23.09 -7.80
CA THR A 105 10.41 -22.61 -8.31
C THR A 105 10.18 -21.51 -9.34
N CYS A 106 10.78 -20.34 -9.11
CA CYS A 106 10.63 -19.14 -9.95
C CYS A 106 12.00 -18.65 -10.42
N PRO A 107 12.08 -17.91 -11.53
CA PRO A 107 13.35 -17.37 -12.00
C PRO A 107 13.84 -16.26 -11.07
N ASN A 108 15.13 -16.28 -10.73
CA ASN A 108 15.76 -15.21 -9.96
C ASN A 108 16.20 -14.08 -10.90
N THR A 109 15.65 -12.89 -10.68
CA THR A 109 15.92 -11.71 -11.52
C THR A 109 17.26 -11.02 -11.20
N ALA A 110 17.98 -11.44 -10.16
CA ALA A 110 19.27 -10.88 -9.76
C ALA A 110 20.32 -10.88 -10.89
N VAL A 111 20.21 -11.81 -11.84
CA VAL A 111 21.06 -11.87 -13.05
C VAL A 111 21.00 -10.55 -13.86
N PHE A 112 19.88 -9.83 -13.80
CA PHE A 112 19.65 -8.58 -14.52
C PHE A 112 20.02 -7.31 -13.74
N GLN A 113 20.62 -7.46 -12.55
CA GLN A 113 20.91 -6.34 -11.63
C GLN A 113 21.74 -5.20 -12.24
N ASN A 114 22.62 -5.50 -13.20
CA ASN A 114 23.56 -4.55 -13.80
C ASN A 114 23.01 -3.84 -15.06
N ARG A 115 21.78 -4.17 -15.48
CA ARG A 115 21.14 -3.54 -16.65
C ARG A 115 20.71 -2.11 -16.36
N LEU A 116 20.60 -1.30 -17.41
CA LEU A 116 20.28 0.13 -17.32
C LEU A 116 18.96 0.38 -16.57
N LEU A 117 17.90 -0.34 -16.90
CA LEU A 117 16.60 -0.20 -16.24
C LEU A 117 16.65 -0.62 -14.76
N SER A 118 17.35 -1.73 -14.44
CA SER A 118 17.56 -2.17 -13.07
C SER A 118 18.35 -1.14 -12.24
N ARG A 119 19.36 -0.50 -12.84
CA ARG A 119 20.11 0.60 -12.21
C ARG A 119 19.25 1.84 -12.00
N LEU A 120 18.37 2.15 -12.96
CA LEU A 120 17.40 3.25 -12.83
C LEU A 120 16.43 3.00 -11.67
N LEU A 121 15.83 1.80 -11.59
CA LEU A 121 14.92 1.44 -10.49
C LEU A 121 15.65 1.41 -9.14
N ARG A 122 16.92 1.00 -9.10
CA ARG A 122 17.73 1.09 -7.87
C ARG A 122 17.92 2.54 -7.41
N ARG A 123 18.13 3.46 -8.36
CA ARG A 123 18.30 4.89 -8.08
C ARG A 123 16.97 5.58 -7.75
N LEU A 124 15.88 5.17 -8.38
CA LEU A 124 14.54 5.74 -8.25
C LEU A 124 13.54 4.63 -7.89
N PRO A 125 13.59 4.10 -6.66
CA PRO A 125 12.85 2.90 -6.26
C PRO A 125 11.33 3.15 -6.18
N PHE A 126 10.91 4.39 -5.98
CA PHE A 126 9.49 4.76 -6.02
C PHE A 126 8.85 4.60 -7.41
N LEU A 127 9.63 4.52 -8.49
CA LEU A 127 9.09 4.23 -9.83
C LEU A 127 8.39 2.87 -9.90
N VAL A 128 8.84 1.89 -9.11
CA VAL A 128 8.18 0.58 -8.99
C VAL A 128 6.76 0.77 -8.44
N GLU A 129 6.57 1.70 -7.51
CA GLU A 129 5.26 2.01 -6.94
C GLU A 129 4.36 2.70 -7.95
N CYS A 130 4.90 3.65 -8.73
CA CYS A 130 4.18 4.24 -9.87
C CYS A 130 3.72 3.17 -10.87
N TRP A 131 4.55 2.15 -11.13
CA TRP A 131 4.20 1.03 -11.99
C TRP A 131 3.05 0.19 -11.42
N TYR A 132 3.07 -0.16 -10.13
CA TYR A 132 1.95 -0.86 -9.50
C TYR A 132 0.65 -0.04 -9.56
N TRP A 133 0.72 1.27 -9.38
CA TRP A 133 -0.42 2.16 -9.54
C TRP A 133 -0.96 2.15 -10.97
N ALA A 134 -0.08 2.25 -11.96
CA ALA A 134 -0.45 2.14 -13.37
C ALA A 134 -1.09 0.78 -13.68
N LEU A 135 -0.55 -0.31 -13.13
CA LEU A 135 -1.09 -1.66 -13.29
C LEU A 135 -2.52 -1.75 -12.74
N VAL A 136 -2.75 -1.30 -11.50
CA VAL A 136 -4.09 -1.27 -10.90
C VAL A 136 -5.04 -0.43 -11.74
N TYR A 137 -4.63 0.77 -12.15
CA TYR A 137 -5.44 1.63 -13.02
C TYR A 137 -5.79 0.94 -14.34
N TRP A 138 -4.82 0.35 -15.05
CA TRP A 138 -5.08 -0.32 -16.33
C TRP A 138 -5.97 -1.55 -16.18
N THR A 139 -5.79 -2.35 -15.12
CA THR A 139 -6.70 -3.48 -14.85
C THR A 139 -8.14 -3.03 -14.63
N TYR A 140 -8.33 -1.92 -13.90
CA TYR A 140 -9.65 -1.30 -13.74
C TYR A 140 -10.20 -0.79 -15.08
N GLN A 141 -9.39 -0.09 -15.89
CA GLN A 141 -9.82 0.42 -17.19
C GLN A 141 -10.21 -0.70 -18.17
N LEU A 142 -9.49 -1.82 -18.17
CA LEU A 142 -9.82 -2.98 -18.98
C LEU A 142 -11.12 -3.64 -18.50
N GLY A 143 -11.28 -3.84 -17.20
CA GLY A 143 -12.52 -4.39 -16.63
C GLY A 143 -13.74 -3.51 -16.92
N ARG A 144 -13.56 -2.18 -16.84
CA ARG A 144 -14.53 -1.18 -17.27
C ARG A 144 -14.86 -1.27 -18.75
N ALA A 145 -13.86 -1.35 -19.63
CA ALA A 145 -14.07 -1.45 -21.07
C ALA A 145 -14.86 -2.71 -21.42
N PHE A 146 -14.52 -3.85 -20.79
CA PHE A 146 -15.28 -5.09 -20.91
C PHE A 146 -16.73 -4.92 -20.46
N THR A 147 -16.93 -4.32 -19.28
CA THR A 147 -18.27 -4.08 -18.72
C THR A 147 -19.09 -3.14 -19.59
N ALA A 148 -18.48 -2.07 -20.13
CA ALA A 148 -19.13 -1.11 -21.02
C ALA A 148 -19.58 -1.75 -22.34
N VAL A 149 -18.80 -2.67 -22.91
CA VAL A 149 -19.18 -3.42 -24.12
C VAL A 149 -20.34 -4.39 -23.84
N THR A 150 -20.45 -4.89 -22.62
CA THR A 150 -21.54 -5.78 -22.20
C THR A 150 -22.78 -5.03 -21.64
N LEU A 151 -22.67 -3.73 -21.38
CA LEU A 151 -23.74 -2.93 -20.76
C LEU A 151 -24.82 -2.59 -21.82
N GLN A 152 -25.99 -3.20 -21.68
CA GLN A 152 -27.20 -2.80 -22.40
C GLN A 152 -27.97 -1.73 -21.63
N GLU A 153 -28.84 -0.95 -22.28
CA GLU A 153 -29.68 0.10 -21.65
C GLU A 153 -30.41 -0.40 -20.40
N GLY A 154 -30.88 -1.66 -20.39
CA GLY A 154 -31.53 -2.28 -19.23
C GLY A 154 -30.66 -2.36 -17.95
N THR A 155 -29.34 -2.20 -18.06
CA THR A 155 -28.42 -2.18 -16.90
C THR A 155 -28.59 -0.92 -16.07
N VAL A 156 -28.90 0.22 -16.71
CA VAL A 156 -29.14 1.50 -16.01
C VAL A 156 -30.41 1.40 -15.16
N ASP A 157 -31.46 0.76 -15.69
CA ASP A 157 -32.70 0.50 -14.96
C ASP A 157 -32.51 -0.48 -13.81
N VAL A 158 -31.67 -1.51 -13.98
CA VAL A 158 -31.27 -2.40 -12.88
C VAL A 158 -30.56 -1.61 -11.78
N ALA A 159 -29.58 -0.76 -12.14
CA ALA A 159 -28.83 0.05 -11.18
C ALA A 159 -29.74 1.03 -10.42
N ARG A 160 -30.72 1.62 -11.09
CA ARG A 160 -31.74 2.48 -10.45
C ARG A 160 -32.61 1.69 -9.47
N ARG A 161 -33.06 0.49 -9.86
CA ARG A 161 -33.83 -0.38 -8.95
C ARG A 161 -33.02 -0.76 -7.71
N HIS A 162 -31.74 -1.08 -7.86
CA HIS A 162 -30.86 -1.35 -6.73
C HIS A 162 -30.68 -0.14 -5.81
N ALA A 163 -30.54 1.07 -6.36
CA ALA A 163 -30.48 2.29 -5.58
C ALA A 163 -31.78 2.52 -4.76
N LEU A 164 -32.94 2.33 -5.40
CA LEU A 164 -34.24 2.43 -4.69
C LEU A 164 -34.42 1.33 -3.64
N GLN A 165 -33.91 0.12 -3.87
CA GLN A 165 -33.86 -0.93 -2.86
C GLN A 165 -32.98 -0.51 -1.67
N LEU A 166 -31.83 0.10 -1.93
CA LEU A 166 -30.92 0.59 -0.90
C LEU A 166 -31.58 1.66 -0.04
N VAL A 167 -32.26 2.64 -0.66
CA VAL A 167 -33.04 3.65 0.05
C VAL A 167 -34.09 3.01 0.97
N ARG A 168 -34.82 1.99 0.51
CA ARG A 168 -35.78 1.27 1.37
C ARG A 168 -35.11 0.57 2.54
N ILE A 169 -33.91 0.02 2.34
CA ILE A 169 -33.14 -0.61 3.42
C ILE A 169 -32.71 0.46 4.44
N GLU A 170 -32.18 1.60 3.99
CA GLU A 170 -31.76 2.71 4.86
C GLU A 170 -32.92 3.28 5.67
N GLN A 171 -34.09 3.43 5.03
CA GLN A 171 -35.31 3.85 5.71
C GLN A 171 -35.75 2.86 6.79
N ARG A 172 -35.68 1.55 6.51
CA ARG A 172 -36.00 0.50 7.50
C ARG A 172 -35.01 0.48 8.66
N LEU A 173 -33.75 0.79 8.40
CA LEU A 173 -32.69 0.88 9.41
C LEU A 173 -32.72 2.22 10.17
N GLY A 174 -33.52 3.20 9.72
CA GLY A 174 -33.59 4.53 10.32
C GLY A 174 -32.37 5.42 10.03
N VAL A 175 -31.55 5.07 9.04
CA VAL A 175 -30.29 5.77 8.70
C VAL A 175 -30.37 6.57 7.40
N PHE A 176 -31.56 6.72 6.80
CA PHE A 176 -31.78 7.51 5.60
C PHE A 176 -31.71 9.02 5.91
N TRP A 177 -30.49 9.53 6.08
CA TRP A 177 -30.18 10.91 6.49
C TRP A 177 -29.60 11.75 5.35
N GLU A 178 -29.32 11.15 4.19
CA GLU A 178 -28.65 11.74 3.04
C GLU A 178 -29.34 13.03 2.59
N VAL A 179 -30.67 13.00 2.47
CA VAL A 179 -31.47 14.17 2.04
C VAL A 179 -31.36 15.31 3.05
N SER A 180 -31.40 15.01 4.35
CA SER A 180 -31.28 16.02 5.41
C SER A 180 -29.88 16.65 5.44
N ILE A 181 -28.84 15.82 5.31
CA ILE A 181 -27.45 16.26 5.23
C ILE A 181 -27.25 17.13 3.99
N GLN A 182 -27.71 16.68 2.82
CA GLN A 182 -27.57 17.45 1.59
C GLN A 182 -28.30 18.79 1.68
N ARG A 183 -29.55 18.83 2.18
CA ARG A 183 -30.30 20.08 2.38
C ARG A 183 -29.57 21.08 3.27
N PHE A 184 -28.91 20.60 4.33
CA PHE A 184 -28.08 21.46 5.19
C PHE A 184 -26.96 22.13 4.39
N PHE A 185 -26.20 21.38 3.59
CA PHE A 185 -25.12 21.95 2.78
C PHE A 185 -25.63 22.86 1.65
N LEU A 186 -26.76 22.51 1.02
CA LEU A 186 -27.41 23.37 0.02
C LEU A 186 -27.84 24.72 0.60
N GLY A 187 -28.21 24.77 1.88
CA GLY A 187 -28.49 26.01 2.61
C GLY A 187 -27.26 26.88 2.90
N HIS A 188 -26.05 26.35 2.69
CA HIS A 188 -24.78 27.02 2.99
C HIS A 188 -23.83 27.00 1.79
N PRO A 189 -23.97 27.93 0.82
CA PRO A 189 -23.23 27.90 -0.45
C PRO A 189 -21.71 27.84 -0.29
N GLN A 190 -21.15 28.54 0.71
CA GLN A 190 -19.71 28.51 0.99
C GLN A 190 -19.24 27.12 1.47
N LEU A 191 -20.00 26.48 2.36
CA LEU A 191 -19.68 25.13 2.84
C LEU A 191 -19.84 24.12 1.71
N MET A 192 -20.87 24.26 0.87
CA MET A 192 -21.08 23.43 -0.31
C MET A 192 -19.89 23.53 -1.29
N ALA A 193 -19.37 24.73 -1.54
CA ALA A 193 -18.20 24.93 -2.39
C ALA A 193 -16.95 24.25 -1.82
N VAL A 194 -16.71 24.37 -0.51
CA VAL A 194 -15.59 23.68 0.16
C VAL A 194 -15.75 22.16 0.07
N ILE A 195 -16.94 21.63 0.32
CA ILE A 195 -17.21 20.19 0.25
C ILE A 195 -17.06 19.64 -1.17
N ASN A 196 -17.59 20.35 -2.18
CA ASN A 196 -17.39 20.02 -3.58
C ASN A 196 -15.89 19.99 -3.92
N TRP A 197 -15.12 20.97 -3.43
CA TRP A 197 -13.67 21.00 -3.64
C TRP A 197 -12.94 19.85 -2.93
N ILE A 198 -13.32 19.52 -1.69
CA ILE A 198 -12.77 18.38 -0.95
C ILE A 198 -13.03 17.08 -1.71
N TYR A 199 -14.26 16.86 -2.15
CA TYR A 199 -14.67 15.67 -2.90
C TYR A 199 -13.86 15.52 -4.19
N SER A 200 -13.86 16.56 -5.02
CA SER A 200 -13.25 16.55 -6.35
C SER A 200 -11.72 16.55 -6.31
N PHE A 201 -11.09 17.33 -5.43
CA PHE A 201 -9.66 17.64 -5.52
C PHE A 201 -8.80 16.97 -4.43
N ILE A 202 -9.31 16.75 -3.21
CA ILE A 202 -8.46 16.25 -2.12
C ILE A 202 -8.28 14.73 -2.19
N HIS A 203 -9.26 13.98 -2.68
CA HIS A 203 -9.23 12.53 -2.56
C HIS A 203 -8.04 11.88 -3.29
N ILE A 204 -7.87 12.15 -4.59
CA ILE A 204 -6.83 11.51 -5.43
C ILE A 204 -5.43 12.09 -5.10
N PRO A 205 -5.17 13.40 -5.26
CA PRO A 205 -3.92 14.02 -4.82
C PRO A 205 -3.55 13.71 -3.36
N GLY A 206 -4.52 13.74 -2.44
CA GLY A 206 -4.29 13.44 -1.03
C GLY A 206 -3.85 12.00 -0.80
N THR A 207 -4.47 11.04 -1.49
CA THR A 207 -4.06 9.63 -1.44
C THR A 207 -2.63 9.43 -1.96
N ILE A 208 -2.30 10.06 -3.09
CA ILE A 208 -0.94 9.99 -3.67
C ILE A 208 0.08 10.63 -2.73
N ALA A 209 -0.21 11.83 -2.21
CA ALA A 209 0.66 12.54 -1.28
C ALA A 209 0.89 11.72 0.01
N PHE A 210 -0.15 11.09 0.54
CA PHE A 210 -0.04 10.20 1.69
C PHE A 210 0.89 9.02 1.41
N LEU A 211 0.81 8.41 0.24
CA LEU A 211 1.65 7.25 -0.12
C LEU A 211 3.10 7.65 -0.37
N VAL A 212 3.34 8.78 -1.02
CA VAL A 212 4.68 9.36 -1.17
C VAL A 212 5.30 9.59 0.21
N TRP A 213 4.53 10.18 1.14
CA TRP A 213 4.96 10.40 2.51
C TRP A 213 5.18 9.10 3.27
N LEU A 214 4.27 8.12 3.15
CA LEU A 214 4.37 6.84 3.83
C LEU A 214 5.59 6.06 3.34
N TYR A 215 5.87 6.07 2.03
CA TYR A 215 7.07 5.46 1.45
C TYR A 215 8.33 6.14 1.99
N TYR A 216 8.35 7.47 2.02
CA TYR A 216 9.46 8.23 2.59
C TYR A 216 9.69 7.86 4.05
N TYR A 217 8.62 7.82 4.85
CA TYR A 217 8.67 7.51 6.27
C TYR A 217 9.15 6.07 6.54
N THR A 218 8.69 5.10 5.77
CA THR A 218 8.94 3.66 5.99
C THR A 218 10.21 3.12 5.32
N THR A 219 10.60 3.69 4.19
CA THR A 219 11.66 3.15 3.33
C THR A 219 12.84 4.10 3.25
N THR A 220 12.63 5.33 2.79
CA THR A 220 13.72 6.29 2.53
C THR A 220 14.40 6.74 3.81
N ARG A 221 13.62 7.11 4.84
CA ARG A 221 14.15 7.51 6.15
C ARG A 221 14.90 6.36 6.85
N ASN A 222 14.48 5.12 6.60
CA ASN A 222 15.11 3.93 7.18
C ASN A 222 16.47 3.64 6.54
N ARG A 223 16.57 3.75 5.22
CA ARG A 223 17.84 3.61 4.48
C ARG A 223 18.88 4.65 4.88
N LEU A 224 18.46 5.90 5.12
CA LEU A 224 19.36 6.94 5.64
C LEU A 224 19.86 6.64 7.07
N GLY A 225 19.20 5.75 7.79
CA GLY A 225 19.54 5.35 9.15
C GLY A 225 20.49 4.14 9.27
N GLU A 226 20.86 3.48 8.18
CA GLU A 226 21.69 2.27 8.22
C GLU A 226 23.20 2.57 8.34
N SER A 227 23.75 2.18 9.51
CA SER A 227 25.14 1.87 9.86
C SER A 227 26.28 2.72 9.27
N GLN A 228 26.75 3.70 10.06
CA GLN A 228 28.11 4.24 9.93
C GLN A 228 29.11 3.26 10.56
N LEU A 229 30.17 2.90 9.84
CA LEU A 229 31.28 2.08 10.34
C LEU A 229 31.83 2.69 11.65
N GLY A 230 31.76 1.95 12.76
CA GLY A 230 32.37 2.34 14.04
C GLY A 230 31.44 2.89 15.14
N LYS A 231 30.11 2.81 15.03
CA LYS A 231 29.20 3.13 16.15
C LYS A 231 28.70 1.86 16.86
N PRO A 232 28.68 1.84 18.21
CA PRO A 232 28.25 0.69 18.99
C PRO A 232 26.78 0.34 18.72
N SER A 233 26.47 -0.96 18.70
CA SER A 233 25.13 -1.52 18.52
C SER A 233 24.15 -0.92 19.52
N GLY A 234 23.23 -0.09 19.03
CA GLY A 234 22.16 0.48 19.84
C GLY A 234 21.70 1.83 19.29
N VAL A 235 20.47 1.85 18.77
CA VAL A 235 19.75 3.03 18.24
C VAL A 235 20.03 3.35 16.76
N VAL A 236 19.54 2.47 15.88
CA VAL A 236 19.23 2.84 14.49
C VAL A 236 18.07 3.84 14.50
N ARG A 237 18.29 5.07 14.00
CA ARG A 237 17.28 6.14 13.89
C ARG A 237 16.32 5.95 12.70
N GLY A 238 15.89 4.72 12.43
CA GLY A 238 14.85 4.41 11.46
C GLY A 238 13.44 4.67 12.03
N SER A 239 12.49 4.94 11.14
CA SER A 239 11.07 4.75 11.44
C SER A 239 10.79 3.29 11.82
N PRO A 240 10.07 3.05 12.93
CA PRO A 240 9.74 1.71 13.40
C PRO A 240 8.78 0.94 12.48
N GLY A 241 8.24 1.56 11.43
CA GLY A 241 7.27 0.91 10.53
C GLY A 241 7.87 -0.06 9.51
N GLY A 242 9.13 0.13 9.11
CA GLY A 242 9.77 -0.67 8.07
C GLY A 242 9.11 -0.61 6.68
N PRO A 243 9.77 -1.06 5.61
CA PRO A 243 9.24 -1.03 4.24
C PRO A 243 8.01 -1.95 4.05
N LEU A 244 7.88 -2.99 4.89
CA LEU A 244 6.75 -3.93 4.86
C LEU A 244 5.41 -3.24 5.13
N LEU A 245 5.38 -2.22 5.99
CA LEU A 245 4.16 -1.46 6.27
C LEU A 245 3.62 -0.79 4.99
N TYR A 246 4.49 -0.14 4.22
CA TYR A 246 4.08 0.49 2.96
C TYR A 246 3.56 -0.55 1.96
N GLN A 247 4.29 -1.66 1.80
CA GLN A 247 3.88 -2.73 0.90
C GLN A 247 2.52 -3.34 1.28
N ALA A 248 2.27 -3.51 2.57
CA ALA A 248 0.97 -3.97 3.07
C ALA A 248 -0.15 -3.00 2.71
N ARG A 249 0.03 -1.68 2.92
CA ARG A 249 -0.99 -0.67 2.56
C ARG A 249 -1.21 -0.56 1.05
N ARG A 250 -0.15 -0.68 0.24
CA ARG A 250 -0.28 -0.78 -1.21
C ARG A 250 -1.13 -1.98 -1.63
N ARG A 251 -0.84 -3.17 -1.07
CA ARG A 251 -1.62 -4.39 -1.36
C ARG A 251 -3.07 -4.23 -0.89
N THR A 252 -3.31 -3.63 0.27
CA THR A 252 -4.67 -3.33 0.74
C THR A 252 -5.45 -2.51 -0.29
N MET A 253 -4.90 -1.43 -0.83
CA MET A 253 -5.59 -0.65 -1.87
C MET A 253 -5.87 -1.48 -3.13
N ALA A 254 -4.91 -2.30 -3.57
CA ALA A 254 -5.10 -3.17 -4.73
C ALA A 254 -6.22 -4.21 -4.50
N VAL A 255 -6.28 -4.84 -3.32
CA VAL A 255 -7.38 -5.75 -2.97
C VAL A 255 -8.70 -5.01 -2.85
N CYS A 256 -8.73 -3.79 -2.28
CA CYS A 256 -9.93 -2.97 -2.23
C CYS A 256 -10.50 -2.69 -3.64
N ASN A 257 -9.64 -2.35 -4.61
CA ASN A 257 -10.09 -2.18 -6.01
C ASN A 257 -10.65 -3.47 -6.58
N LEU A 258 -9.98 -4.60 -6.36
CA LEU A 258 -10.43 -5.89 -6.87
C LEU A 258 -11.80 -6.26 -6.30
N LEU A 259 -11.98 -6.15 -4.99
CA LEU A 259 -13.26 -6.42 -4.32
C LEU A 259 -14.34 -5.44 -4.76
N ALA A 260 -14.01 -4.15 -4.87
CA ALA A 260 -14.96 -3.15 -5.36
C ALA A 260 -15.39 -3.42 -6.81
N PHE A 261 -14.46 -3.84 -7.67
CA PHE A 261 -14.75 -4.24 -9.04
C PHE A 261 -15.72 -5.43 -9.06
N VAL A 262 -15.45 -6.48 -8.26
CA VAL A 262 -16.35 -7.64 -8.15
C VAL A 262 -17.76 -7.23 -7.69
N VAL A 263 -17.86 -6.43 -6.62
CA VAL A 263 -19.16 -5.97 -6.10
C VAL A 263 -19.90 -5.14 -7.14
N PHE A 264 -19.22 -4.18 -7.78
CA PHE A 264 -19.81 -3.33 -8.81
C PHE A 264 -20.32 -4.13 -10.01
N THR A 265 -19.55 -5.13 -10.47
CA THR A 265 -19.96 -5.99 -11.59
C THR A 265 -21.16 -6.86 -11.24
N LEU A 266 -21.26 -7.36 -10.00
CA LEU A 266 -22.36 -8.21 -9.56
C LEU A 266 -23.62 -7.42 -9.16
N TRP A 267 -23.45 -6.22 -8.62
CA TRP A 267 -24.53 -5.38 -8.09
C TRP A 267 -24.29 -3.91 -8.42
N PRO A 268 -24.53 -3.49 -9.68
CA PRO A 268 -24.40 -2.08 -10.03
C PRO A 268 -25.44 -1.26 -9.27
N CYS A 269 -25.02 -0.13 -8.69
CA CYS A 269 -25.89 0.73 -7.89
C CYS A 269 -25.76 2.18 -8.37
N MET A 270 -26.88 2.78 -8.75
CA MET A 270 -26.93 4.16 -9.22
C MET A 270 -26.72 5.13 -8.05
N PRO A 271 -25.87 6.17 -8.20
CA PRO A 271 -25.68 7.15 -7.13
C PRO A 271 -26.93 8.04 -6.92
N PRO A 272 -27.11 8.60 -5.71
CA PRO A 272 -28.29 9.39 -5.37
C PRO A 272 -28.55 10.58 -6.31
N ARG A 273 -27.50 11.31 -6.71
CA ARG A 273 -27.61 12.47 -7.62
C ARG A 273 -28.24 12.16 -8.97
N LEU A 274 -28.14 10.93 -9.46
CA LEU A 274 -28.70 10.51 -10.75
C LEU A 274 -30.15 10.00 -10.64
N LEU A 275 -30.70 9.87 -9.42
CA LEU A 275 -32.10 9.47 -9.22
C LEU A 275 -33.10 10.55 -9.65
N SER A 276 -32.66 11.81 -9.73
CA SER A 276 -33.50 12.96 -10.09
C SER A 276 -33.58 13.23 -11.61
N ASP A 277 -33.15 12.29 -12.45
CA ASP A 277 -33.18 12.42 -13.92
C ASP A 277 -34.61 12.57 -14.45
N GLU A 278 -34.88 13.67 -15.17
CA GLU A 278 -36.19 14.00 -15.73
C GLU A 278 -36.54 13.16 -16.97
N SER A 279 -35.55 12.57 -17.64
CA SER A 279 -35.76 11.79 -18.86
C SER A 279 -36.41 10.42 -18.63
N VAL A 280 -36.53 10.00 -17.36
CA VAL A 280 -37.06 8.69 -16.98
C VAL A 280 -38.54 8.79 -16.65
N GLU A 281 -39.36 8.24 -17.54
CA GLU A 281 -40.82 8.19 -17.38
C GLU A 281 -41.28 6.97 -16.55
N GLY A 282 -42.47 7.08 -15.96
CA GLY A 282 -43.15 6.00 -15.24
C GLY A 282 -42.99 6.05 -13.70
N PRO A 283 -43.68 5.15 -12.99
CA PRO A 283 -43.83 5.22 -11.53
C PRO A 283 -42.50 5.08 -10.77
N THR A 284 -41.54 4.36 -11.35
CA THR A 284 -40.20 4.22 -10.79
C THR A 284 -39.40 5.53 -10.89
N GLY A 285 -39.55 6.26 -12.00
CA GLY A 285 -38.94 7.58 -12.20
C GLY A 285 -39.55 8.63 -11.28
N ASP A 286 -40.87 8.63 -11.13
CA ASP A 286 -41.58 9.51 -10.19
C ASP A 286 -41.14 9.29 -8.75
N LEU A 287 -41.02 8.03 -8.32
CA LEU A 287 -40.53 7.69 -6.99
C LEU A 287 -39.08 8.15 -6.80
N ALA A 288 -38.20 7.92 -7.78
CA ALA A 288 -36.81 8.32 -7.71
C ALA A 288 -36.67 9.85 -7.57
N ARG A 289 -37.43 10.61 -8.38
CA ARG A 289 -37.48 12.08 -8.31
C ARG A 289 -38.06 12.61 -7.00
N SER A 290 -38.99 11.87 -6.37
CA SER A 290 -39.63 12.31 -5.12
C SER A 290 -38.66 12.54 -3.95
N TYR A 291 -37.47 11.91 -3.98
CA TYR A 291 -36.44 12.10 -2.97
C TYR A 291 -35.70 13.44 -3.10
N GLY A 292 -35.67 14.04 -4.29
CA GLY A 292 -35.16 15.40 -4.51
C GLY A 292 -33.65 15.58 -4.34
N PHE A 293 -32.85 14.57 -4.71
CA PHE A 293 -31.38 14.70 -4.71
C PHE A 293 -30.92 15.72 -5.77
N VAL A 294 -29.86 16.47 -5.47
CA VAL A 294 -29.30 17.48 -6.37
C VAL A 294 -27.85 17.14 -6.72
N ASP A 295 -27.47 17.21 -8.00
CA ASP A 295 -26.07 17.12 -8.40
C ASP A 295 -25.37 18.47 -8.23
N THR A 296 -24.58 18.59 -7.17
CA THR A 296 -23.85 19.82 -6.84
C THR A 296 -22.45 19.88 -7.44
N VAL A 297 -21.92 18.75 -7.90
CA VAL A 297 -20.52 18.62 -8.36
C VAL A 297 -20.42 18.84 -9.86
N HIS A 298 -21.39 18.33 -10.63
CA HIS A 298 -21.39 18.35 -12.10
C HIS A 298 -22.34 19.41 -12.69
N GLY A 299 -22.97 20.24 -11.85
CA GLY A 299 -23.85 21.33 -12.29
C GLY A 299 -23.10 22.53 -12.89
N VAL A 300 -23.84 23.51 -13.42
CA VAL A 300 -23.32 24.70 -14.15
C VAL A 300 -22.30 25.53 -13.33
N ASN A 301 -22.36 25.47 -12.00
CA ASN A 301 -21.43 26.12 -11.06
C ASN A 301 -20.64 25.11 -10.18
N GLY A 302 -20.61 23.83 -10.58
CA GLY A 302 -19.99 22.75 -9.81
C GLY A 302 -18.47 22.79 -9.84
N ALA A 303 -17.83 22.24 -8.79
CA ALA A 303 -16.37 22.05 -8.75
C ALA A 303 -15.99 20.74 -9.44
N GLY A 304 -16.31 20.63 -10.73
CA GLY A 304 -15.97 19.49 -11.56
C GLY A 304 -14.48 19.17 -11.54
N SER A 305 -14.12 17.92 -11.21
CA SER A 305 -12.76 17.39 -11.39
C SER A 305 -12.66 16.68 -12.73
N VAL A 306 -11.50 16.76 -13.40
CA VAL A 306 -11.21 15.97 -14.61
C VAL A 306 -11.42 14.49 -14.37
N TRP A 307 -11.14 14.04 -13.15
CA TRP A 307 -11.19 12.64 -12.76
C TRP A 307 -12.60 12.20 -12.36
N THR A 308 -13.45 13.10 -11.86
CA THR A 308 -14.87 12.80 -11.60
C THR A 308 -15.74 12.95 -12.86
N GLU A 309 -15.40 13.91 -13.73
CA GLU A 309 -16.12 14.23 -14.98
C GLU A 309 -15.62 13.45 -16.20
N ASN A 310 -14.54 12.67 -16.06
CA ASN A 310 -13.98 11.97 -17.21
C ASN A 310 -15.03 11.03 -17.82
N ARG A 311 -15.15 11.01 -19.16
CA ARG A 311 -15.95 10.00 -19.89
C ARG A 311 -15.53 8.55 -19.59
N PHE A 312 -14.42 8.39 -18.87
CA PHE A 312 -13.82 7.13 -18.44
C PHE A 312 -14.16 6.71 -17.00
N CYS A 313 -14.95 7.48 -16.23
CA CYS A 313 -15.47 7.06 -14.93
C CYS A 313 -16.87 6.46 -15.07
N ASN A 314 -17.17 5.38 -14.32
CA ASN A 314 -18.52 4.80 -14.37
C ASN A 314 -19.44 5.60 -13.45
N GLN A 315 -20.31 6.39 -14.06
CA GLN A 315 -21.24 7.24 -13.32
C GLN A 315 -22.29 6.41 -12.54
N TYR A 316 -22.45 5.12 -12.83
CA TYR A 316 -23.41 4.21 -12.20
C TYR A 316 -22.79 3.21 -11.19
N ALA A 317 -21.58 3.50 -10.70
CA ALA A 317 -20.85 2.64 -9.75
C ALA A 317 -20.77 3.27 -8.35
N ALA A 318 -21.92 3.45 -7.67
CA ALA A 318 -21.95 4.04 -6.33
C ALA A 318 -21.50 3.08 -5.23
N MET A 319 -21.83 1.79 -5.34
CA MET A 319 -21.49 0.80 -4.31
C MET A 319 -20.38 -0.15 -4.81
N PRO A 320 -19.31 -0.39 -4.03
CA PRO A 320 -18.97 0.19 -2.73
C PRO A 320 -18.20 1.52 -2.85
N SER A 321 -18.28 2.39 -1.85
CA SER A 321 -17.56 3.68 -1.89
C SER A 321 -16.06 3.52 -1.68
N LEU A 322 -15.28 3.51 -2.76
CA LEU A 322 -13.81 3.51 -2.70
C LEU A 322 -13.23 4.82 -2.14
N HIS A 323 -13.94 5.94 -2.33
CA HIS A 323 -13.57 7.23 -1.71
C HIS A 323 -13.48 7.08 -0.19
N PHE A 324 -14.52 6.51 0.42
CA PHE A 324 -14.53 6.22 1.84
C PHE A 324 -13.55 5.10 2.20
N GLY A 325 -13.50 4.00 1.44
CA GLY A 325 -12.61 2.88 1.70
C GLY A 325 -11.13 3.26 1.79
N TYR A 326 -10.63 4.07 0.85
CA TYR A 326 -9.24 4.56 0.90
C TYR A 326 -8.99 5.56 2.02
N SER A 327 -9.91 6.49 2.24
CA SER A 327 -9.76 7.44 3.34
C SER A 327 -9.77 6.76 4.70
N LEU A 328 -10.54 5.68 4.85
CA LEU A 328 -10.54 4.83 6.03
C LEU A 328 -9.21 4.09 6.19
N MET A 329 -8.68 3.49 5.12
CA MET A 329 -7.35 2.86 5.15
C MET A 329 -6.26 3.86 5.56
N ILE A 330 -6.27 5.07 4.98
CA ILE A 330 -5.33 6.15 5.31
C ILE A 330 -5.49 6.54 6.78
N GLY A 331 -6.73 6.77 7.22
CA GLY A 331 -7.07 7.11 8.59
C GLY A 331 -6.56 6.07 9.59
N MET A 332 -6.91 4.80 9.38
CA MET A 332 -6.42 3.67 10.19
C MET A 332 -4.89 3.60 10.18
N THR A 333 -4.23 3.77 9.04
CA THR A 333 -2.77 3.74 8.95
C THR A 333 -2.13 4.85 9.79
N ILE A 334 -2.68 6.07 9.76
CA ILE A 334 -2.21 7.19 10.58
C ILE A 334 -2.44 6.90 12.06
N MET A 335 -3.60 6.35 12.43
CA MET A 335 -3.92 5.99 13.81
C MET A 335 -3.00 4.90 14.35
N THR A 336 -2.63 3.92 13.53
CA THR A 336 -1.81 2.77 13.92
C THR A 336 -0.33 2.96 13.64
N ILE A 337 0.09 4.09 13.08
CA ILE A 337 1.49 4.29 12.69
C ILE A 337 2.41 4.12 13.91
N PRO A 338 3.45 3.28 13.82
CA PRO A 338 4.36 3.10 14.95
C PRO A 338 5.16 4.39 15.12
N LEU A 339 5.13 4.96 16.33
CA LEU A 339 5.86 6.19 16.66
C LEU A 339 7.16 5.81 17.38
N PRO A 340 8.28 6.52 17.17
CA PRO A 340 9.55 6.22 17.85
C PRO A 340 9.41 6.21 19.38
N ALA A 341 10.13 5.31 20.06
CA ALA A 341 10.00 5.07 21.51
C ALA A 341 10.20 6.31 22.40
N GLN A 342 10.98 7.28 21.93
CA GLN A 342 11.18 8.57 22.61
C GLN A 342 9.88 9.40 22.73
N HIS A 343 8.86 9.09 21.93
CA HIS A 343 7.55 9.74 21.93
C HIS A 343 6.46 8.94 22.67
N HIS A 344 6.80 7.79 23.26
CA HIS A 344 5.92 7.03 24.17
C HIS A 344 5.88 7.59 25.59
N ARG A 345 6.61 8.68 25.89
CA ARG A 345 6.48 9.37 27.20
C ARG A 345 5.06 9.91 27.33
N ALA A 346 4.24 9.16 28.07
CA ALA A 346 2.91 9.56 28.47
C ALA A 346 2.97 10.89 29.24
N ILE A 347 1.94 11.72 29.06
CA ILE A 347 1.79 13.00 29.77
C ILE A 347 1.52 12.79 31.27
N THR A 348 1.30 11.54 31.72
CA THR A 348 0.94 11.19 33.09
C THR A 348 2.10 11.31 34.09
N ARG A 349 2.35 12.55 34.53
CA ARG A 349 3.02 12.86 35.80
C ARG A 349 2.03 13.04 36.97
N SER A 350 0.71 12.95 36.77
CA SER A 350 -0.25 13.07 37.87
C SER A 350 -0.43 11.73 38.61
N ARG A 351 -0.37 11.78 39.95
CA ARG A 351 -0.56 10.60 40.81
C ARG A 351 -1.98 10.00 40.68
N LEU A 352 -2.98 10.86 40.42
CA LEU A 352 -4.40 10.50 40.32
C LEU A 352 -4.75 9.64 39.08
N ALA A 353 -4.12 9.89 37.92
CA ALA A 353 -4.36 9.10 36.71
C ALA A 353 -3.73 7.70 36.81
N ARG A 354 -2.66 7.57 37.61
CA ARG A 354 -1.98 6.29 37.89
C ARG A 354 -2.81 5.41 38.82
N THR A 355 -3.51 6.00 39.79
CA THR A 355 -4.44 5.30 40.69
C THR A 355 -5.71 4.82 39.98
N LEU A 356 -6.12 5.49 38.90
CA LEU A 356 -7.30 5.11 38.10
C LEU A 356 -6.97 4.21 36.89
N GLY A 357 -5.71 3.83 36.68
CA GLY A 357 -5.30 3.00 35.53
C GLY A 357 -5.43 3.66 34.15
N LEU A 358 -5.78 4.95 34.09
CA LEU A 358 -6.03 5.68 32.85
C LEU A 358 -4.70 6.16 32.23
N ARG A 359 -4.18 5.42 31.25
CA ARG A 359 -3.02 5.83 30.45
C ARG A 359 -3.45 6.78 29.34
N ILE A 360 -3.32 8.08 29.56
CA ILE A 360 -3.53 9.09 28.52
C ILE A 360 -2.36 8.98 27.50
N PRO A 361 -2.64 8.76 26.21
CA PRO A 361 -1.61 8.66 25.18
C PRO A 361 -0.87 10.00 24.99
N SER A 362 0.32 9.98 24.38
CA SER A 362 1.07 11.22 24.11
C SER A 362 0.29 12.15 23.17
N TRP A 363 0.52 13.46 23.26
CA TRP A 363 -0.15 14.45 22.39
C TRP A 363 -0.01 14.12 20.90
N ARG A 364 1.14 13.54 20.50
CA ARG A 364 1.38 13.08 19.12
C ARG A 364 0.46 11.92 18.74
N ARG A 365 0.23 10.97 19.64
CA ARG A 365 -0.71 9.85 19.41
C ARG A 365 -2.16 10.33 19.38
N LEU A 366 -2.52 11.28 20.25
CA LEU A 366 -3.82 11.96 20.19
C LEU A 366 -4.01 12.70 18.86
N ALA A 367 -2.99 13.41 18.38
CA ALA A 367 -3.02 14.06 17.06
C ALA A 367 -3.17 13.05 15.92
N CYS A 368 -2.46 11.91 15.97
CA CYS A 368 -2.66 10.82 14.99
C CYS A 368 -4.08 10.27 15.02
N TRP A 369 -4.69 10.10 16.20
CA TRP A 369 -6.09 9.67 16.31
C TRP A 369 -7.06 10.72 15.76
N LEU A 370 -6.86 11.99 16.11
CA LEU A 370 -7.68 13.08 15.63
C LEU A 370 -7.60 13.20 14.10
N ILE A 371 -6.40 13.26 13.53
CA ILE A 371 -6.19 13.37 12.08
C ILE A 371 -6.70 12.12 11.36
N GLY A 372 -6.37 10.94 11.90
CA GLY A 372 -6.78 9.67 11.34
C GLY A 372 -8.29 9.47 11.33
N PHE A 373 -9.03 10.08 12.26
CA PHE A 373 -10.49 10.05 12.28
C PHE A 373 -11.10 11.16 11.42
N ALA A 374 -10.57 12.38 11.54
CA ALA A 374 -11.08 13.56 10.86
C ALA A 374 -11.06 13.37 9.33
N TYR A 375 -10.02 12.73 8.79
CA TYR A 375 -9.91 12.53 7.34
C TYR A 375 -11.03 11.67 6.74
N PRO A 376 -11.22 10.38 7.13
CA PRO A 376 -12.33 9.57 6.63
C PRO A 376 -13.70 10.15 6.98
N PHE A 377 -13.85 10.78 8.14
CA PHE A 377 -15.10 11.47 8.49
C PHE A 377 -15.42 12.61 7.52
N THR A 378 -14.43 13.43 7.18
CA THR A 378 -14.60 14.52 6.22
C THR A 378 -14.98 13.99 4.84
N ILE A 379 -14.36 12.88 4.39
CA ILE A 379 -14.71 12.24 3.12
C ILE A 379 -16.12 11.65 3.16
N LEU A 380 -16.55 11.03 4.26
CA LEU A 380 -17.92 10.55 4.44
C LEU A 380 -18.94 11.68 4.31
N VAL A 381 -18.71 12.80 5.00
CA VAL A 381 -19.56 13.98 4.89
C VAL A 381 -19.59 14.48 3.45
N ALA A 382 -18.43 14.54 2.79
CA ALA A 382 -18.34 15.04 1.42
C ALA A 382 -19.10 14.17 0.42
N ILE A 383 -18.97 12.85 0.46
CA ILE A 383 -19.65 11.96 -0.49
C ILE A 383 -21.18 11.96 -0.32
N VAL A 384 -21.67 12.12 0.91
CA VAL A 384 -23.11 12.17 1.21
C VAL A 384 -23.69 13.54 0.86
N ALA A 385 -23.01 14.63 1.26
CA ALA A 385 -23.46 16.00 0.99
C ALA A 385 -23.52 16.31 -0.51
N THR A 386 -22.64 15.72 -1.30
CA THR A 386 -22.62 15.86 -2.76
C THR A 386 -23.55 14.89 -3.49
N ALA A 387 -24.32 14.07 -2.76
CA ALA A 387 -25.19 13.02 -3.29
C ALA A 387 -24.47 12.03 -4.24
N ASN A 388 -23.17 11.81 -4.02
CA ASN A 388 -22.41 10.85 -4.82
C ASN A 388 -22.55 9.41 -4.30
N HIS A 389 -22.84 9.24 -3.01
CA HIS A 389 -22.96 7.94 -2.36
C HIS A 389 -24.05 7.97 -1.28
N PHE A 390 -24.70 6.82 -1.08
CA PHE A 390 -25.54 6.54 0.09
C PHE A 390 -24.68 6.22 1.33
N ILE A 391 -25.25 6.29 2.52
CA ILE A 391 -24.53 5.92 3.76
C ILE A 391 -24.15 4.44 3.73
N LEU A 392 -25.02 3.56 3.22
CA LEU A 392 -24.70 2.14 3.07
C LEU A 392 -23.59 1.87 2.04
N ASP A 393 -23.36 2.75 1.06
CA ASP A 393 -22.20 2.63 0.17
C ASP A 393 -20.89 2.81 0.93
N ALA A 394 -20.87 3.71 1.93
CA ALA A 394 -19.73 3.91 2.81
C ALA A 394 -19.54 2.71 3.75
N VAL A 395 -20.62 2.10 4.25
CA VAL A 395 -20.55 0.85 5.03
C VAL A 395 -19.96 -0.27 4.20
N ALA A 396 -20.43 -0.45 2.96
CA ALA A 396 -19.86 -1.43 2.02
C ALA A 396 -18.38 -1.13 1.73
N GLY A 397 -18.02 0.14 1.55
CA GLY A 397 -16.64 0.59 1.41
C GLY A 397 -15.76 0.27 2.63
N ALA A 398 -16.31 0.39 3.85
CA ALA A 398 -15.63 0.02 5.08
C ALA A 398 -15.38 -1.48 5.18
N ILE A 399 -16.38 -2.30 4.81
CA ILE A 399 -16.26 -3.76 4.77
C ILE A 399 -15.18 -4.16 3.77
N VAL A 400 -15.22 -3.61 2.55
CA VAL A 400 -14.19 -3.85 1.52
C VAL A 400 -12.81 -3.44 2.02
N CYS A 401 -12.69 -2.28 2.68
CA CYS A 401 -11.44 -1.85 3.29
C CYS A 401 -10.96 -2.83 4.37
N GLY A 402 -11.84 -3.31 5.24
CA GLY A 402 -11.50 -4.28 6.29
C GLY A 402 -11.03 -5.62 5.72
N LEU A 403 -11.74 -6.14 4.72
CA LEU A 403 -11.36 -7.36 4.00
C LEU A 403 -10.03 -7.18 3.27
N GLY A 404 -9.84 -6.06 2.58
CA GLY A 404 -8.59 -5.71 1.91
C GLY A 404 -7.43 -5.53 2.89
N TRP A 405 -7.69 -5.04 4.10
CA TRP A 405 -6.68 -4.91 5.15
C TRP A 405 -6.22 -6.27 5.67
N ARG A 406 -7.19 -7.13 6.00
CA ARG A 406 -7.03 -8.50 6.52
C ARG A 406 -6.36 -9.43 5.51
N TYR A 407 -6.87 -9.48 4.28
CA TYR A 407 -6.48 -10.48 3.28
C TYR A 407 -5.50 -9.95 2.22
N ASN A 408 -4.78 -8.85 2.49
CA ASN A 408 -3.83 -8.27 1.54
C ASN A 408 -2.69 -9.23 1.13
N ALA A 409 -2.39 -10.22 1.98
CA ALA A 409 -1.34 -11.22 1.74
C ALA A 409 -1.64 -12.12 0.55
N ILE A 410 -2.91 -12.26 0.13
CA ILE A 410 -3.28 -13.07 -1.04
C ILE A 410 -2.56 -12.61 -2.33
N LEU A 411 -2.24 -11.32 -2.44
CA LEU A 411 -1.50 -10.78 -3.59
C LEU A 411 -0.03 -11.22 -3.62
N LEU A 412 0.52 -11.75 -2.53
CA LEU A 412 1.87 -12.31 -2.50
C LEU A 412 1.96 -13.61 -3.32
N ASN A 413 0.83 -14.30 -3.53
CA ASN A 413 0.75 -15.45 -4.43
C ASN A 413 1.01 -15.10 -5.89
N LEU A 414 0.99 -13.81 -6.24
CA LEU A 414 1.33 -13.30 -7.57
C LEU A 414 2.82 -12.96 -7.72
N LEU A 415 3.64 -13.10 -6.68
CA LEU A 415 5.10 -12.87 -6.76
C LEU A 415 5.79 -13.80 -7.79
N PRO A 416 5.45 -15.09 -7.90
CA PRO A 416 5.95 -15.94 -8.99
C PRO A 416 5.70 -15.33 -10.37
N LEU A 417 4.47 -14.85 -10.61
CA LEU A 417 4.09 -14.21 -11.87
C LEU A 417 4.88 -12.92 -12.09
N GLU A 418 5.08 -12.12 -11.04
CA GLU A 418 5.93 -10.92 -11.08
C GLU A 418 7.38 -11.27 -11.47
N ASP A 419 7.97 -12.33 -10.90
CA ASP A 419 9.32 -12.76 -11.24
C ASP A 419 9.44 -13.20 -12.69
N TYR A 420 8.47 -13.99 -13.20
CA TYR A 420 8.45 -14.39 -14.61
C TYR A 420 8.33 -13.18 -15.54
N PHE A 421 7.47 -12.21 -15.20
CA PHE A 421 7.33 -10.97 -15.95
C PHE A 421 8.64 -10.16 -15.95
N LEU A 422 9.23 -9.95 -14.79
CA LEU A 422 10.50 -9.23 -14.65
C LEU A 422 11.64 -9.96 -15.37
N TRP A 423 11.62 -11.29 -15.39
CA TRP A 423 12.58 -12.09 -16.14
C TRP A 423 12.40 -11.92 -17.66
N LEU A 424 11.16 -11.93 -18.15
CA LEU A 424 10.83 -11.72 -19.57
C LEU A 424 11.28 -10.33 -20.04
N VAL A 425 11.00 -9.29 -19.26
CA VAL A 425 11.40 -7.90 -19.56
C VAL A 425 12.88 -7.65 -19.20
N ARG A 426 13.54 -8.63 -18.58
CA ARG A 426 14.95 -8.61 -18.19
C ARG A 426 15.31 -7.44 -17.26
N ILE A 427 14.50 -7.23 -16.23
CA ILE A 427 14.65 -6.18 -15.21
C ILE A 427 14.77 -6.84 -13.84
N HIS A 428 15.60 -6.26 -12.96
CA HIS A 428 15.65 -6.63 -11.54
C HIS A 428 15.02 -5.53 -10.69
N LYS A 429 14.09 -5.94 -9.81
CA LYS A 429 13.48 -5.06 -8.82
C LYS A 429 14.33 -5.06 -7.55
N PRO A 430 14.72 -3.89 -7.03
CA PRO A 430 15.52 -3.83 -5.80
C PRO A 430 14.66 -4.25 -4.59
N GLU A 431 14.99 -5.37 -3.98
CA GLU A 431 14.38 -5.79 -2.72
C GLU A 431 14.98 -4.98 -1.55
N PRO A 432 14.16 -4.48 -0.60
CA PRO A 432 14.67 -3.91 0.63
C PRO A 432 15.42 -5.00 1.43
N ALA A 433 16.66 -4.72 1.86
CA ALA A 433 17.56 -5.65 2.56
C ALA A 433 16.95 -6.35 3.80
N ALA A 434 15.84 -5.83 4.34
CA ALA A 434 15.11 -6.43 5.46
C ALA A 434 14.42 -7.78 5.13
N MET A 435 14.27 -8.16 3.86
CA MET A 435 13.60 -9.42 3.49
C MET A 435 14.46 -10.66 3.77
N ASN A 436 15.79 -10.51 3.86
CA ASN A 436 16.69 -11.63 4.17
C ASN A 436 16.71 -11.99 5.67
N ILE A 437 16.44 -11.03 6.56
CA ILE A 437 16.53 -11.27 8.01
C ILE A 437 15.33 -12.09 8.51
N MET A 438 14.12 -11.87 7.96
CA MET A 438 12.93 -12.60 8.43
C MET A 438 12.86 -14.06 7.95
N LEU A 439 13.54 -14.41 6.85
CA LEU A 439 13.61 -15.80 6.38
C LEU A 439 14.71 -16.61 7.08
N GLU A 440 15.72 -15.95 7.65
CA GLU A 440 16.75 -16.61 8.48
C GLU A 440 16.28 -16.76 9.94
N ASP A 441 15.48 -15.82 10.46
CA ASP A 441 15.00 -15.86 11.84
C ASP A 441 13.78 -16.78 12.05
N GLU A 442 13.05 -17.19 11.00
CA GLU A 442 11.89 -18.10 11.13
C GLU A 442 12.25 -19.48 11.72
N ASP A 443 13.52 -19.89 11.63
CA ASP A 443 14.01 -21.15 12.18
C ASP A 443 14.34 -21.12 13.69
N ASP A 444 14.25 -19.97 14.38
CA ASP A 444 14.62 -19.81 15.81
C ASP A 444 13.56 -19.11 16.69
N TRP A 445 12.26 -19.21 16.35
CA TRP A 445 11.21 -18.60 17.17
C TRP A 445 10.82 -19.48 18.37
N SER A 446 11.07 -18.97 19.58
CA SER A 446 10.38 -19.41 20.80
C SER A 446 9.06 -18.66 20.97
N ASP A 447 8.03 -19.36 21.47
CA ASP A 447 6.62 -18.93 21.58
C ASP A 447 6.35 -17.58 22.28
N ASP A 448 7.32 -17.01 23.00
CA ASP A 448 7.12 -15.79 23.80
C ASP A 448 7.33 -14.47 23.01
N ASP A 449 8.09 -14.46 21.92
CA ASP A 449 8.33 -13.24 21.12
C ASP A 449 7.23 -12.95 20.09
N ALA A 450 6.44 -13.97 19.71
CA ALA A 450 5.25 -13.79 18.88
C ALA A 450 4.23 -12.83 19.50
N ARG A 451 4.16 -12.75 20.84
CA ARG A 451 3.24 -11.86 21.57
C ARG A 451 3.63 -10.40 21.53
N ARG A 452 4.90 -10.06 21.25
CA ARG A 452 5.36 -8.65 21.19
C ARG A 452 5.11 -8.00 19.84
N TYR A 453 5.03 -8.77 18.76
CA TYR A 453 4.74 -8.28 17.41
C TYR A 453 3.29 -8.52 16.96
N ALA A 454 2.49 -9.27 17.73
CA ALA A 454 1.05 -9.49 17.53
C ALA A 454 0.14 -8.28 17.86
N ILE A 455 0.67 -7.05 17.91
CA ILE A 455 -0.15 -5.82 17.96
C ILE A 455 -0.27 -5.21 16.55
N LEU A 456 -0.54 -6.05 15.57
CA LEU A 456 -1.16 -5.67 14.30
C LEU A 456 -2.11 -6.82 14.00
N PRO A 457 -3.43 -6.59 13.91
CA PRO A 457 -4.32 -7.71 13.67
C PRO A 457 -3.97 -8.26 12.28
N SER A 458 -3.62 -9.56 12.29
CA SER A 458 -3.78 -10.52 11.19
C SER A 458 -4.93 -10.11 10.31
#